data_AF-A0A2C9VFI4-F1
#
_entry.id   AF-A0A2C9VFI4-F1
#
_cell.length_a   1.000
_cell.length_b   1.000
_cell.length_c   1.000
_cell.angle_alpha   90.00
_cell.angle_beta   90.00
_cell.angle_gamma   90.00
#
_symmetry.space_group_name_H-M   'P 1'
#
loop_
_entity.id
_entity.type
_entity.pdbx_description
1 polymer ?
#
loop_
_entity_poly.entity_id
_entity_poly.type
_entity_poly.pdbx_seq_one_letter_code
_entity_poly.pdbx_strand_id
1 'polypeptide(L)'
;MSIVLVVAPWDDLTTTLIQQCRQSQLTVQRIIETAGDNEALLFEALNVNDEIQRVISKYEELKKPIVVSSEPEPAMIPVSVEPDDSPVDGKEDALIRKPAGSRGRTSGGSNDDVMDDLDEMIFGKKTGGTSEGAEDSKKQQASKDDHISL
;
A
#
# COMPACT_ATOMS: atom_id res chain seq x y z
N MET A 1 7.84 24.63 -22.35
CA MET A 1 7.42 23.90 -21.14
C MET A 1 7.99 22.50 -21.23
N SER A 2 9.14 22.26 -20.61
CA SER A 2 9.70 20.91 -20.52
C SER A 2 8.96 20.17 -19.42
N ILE A 3 8.32 19.05 -19.79
CA ILE A 3 7.77 18.10 -18.83
C ILE A 3 8.95 17.56 -18.04
N VAL A 4 9.05 17.95 -16.78
CA VAL A 4 9.90 17.26 -15.82
C VAL A 4 9.22 15.91 -15.59
N LEU A 5 9.74 14.86 -16.23
CA LEU A 5 9.47 13.49 -15.80
C LEU A 5 10.04 13.41 -14.38
N VAL A 6 9.16 13.53 -13.39
CA VAL A 6 9.46 13.13 -12.02
C VAL A 6 9.68 11.62 -12.09
N VAL A 7 10.95 11.21 -12.20
CA VAL A 7 11.32 9.81 -12.02
C VAL A 7 11.09 9.53 -10.54
N ALA A 8 10.05 8.76 -10.23
CA ALA A 8 9.76 8.38 -8.86
C ALA A 8 10.87 7.42 -8.37
N PRO A 9 11.23 7.40 -7.08
CA PRO A 9 12.24 6.46 -6.55
C PRO A 9 11.90 4.98 -6.79
N TRP A 10 10.60 4.68 -6.94
CA TRP A 10 10.08 3.36 -7.30
C TRP A 10 10.36 3.00 -8.76
N ASP A 11 10.56 3.98 -9.63
CA ASP A 11 10.87 3.77 -11.04
C ASP A 11 12.28 3.19 -11.21
N ASP A 12 13.27 3.61 -10.41
CA ASP A 12 14.64 3.07 -10.52
C ASP A 12 14.72 1.59 -10.09
N LEU A 13 14.03 1.22 -9.00
CA LEU A 13 13.94 -0.18 -8.60
C LEU A 13 13.16 -1.01 -9.62
N THR A 14 12.01 -0.50 -10.08
CA THR A 14 11.16 -1.22 -11.04
C THR A 14 11.86 -1.37 -12.39
N THR A 15 12.53 -0.33 -12.89
CA THR A 15 13.33 -0.39 -14.13
C THR A 15 14.47 -1.39 -14.01
N THR A 16 15.17 -1.42 -12.86
CA THR A 16 16.22 -2.41 -12.60
C THR A 16 15.66 -3.83 -12.61
N LEU A 17 14.53 -4.08 -11.93
CA LEU A 17 13.91 -5.40 -11.89
C LEU A 17 13.46 -5.86 -13.29
N ILE A 18 12.90 -4.96 -14.10
CA ILE A 18 12.52 -5.27 -15.48
C ILE A 18 13.75 -5.54 -16.36
N GLN A 19 14.85 -4.81 -16.15
CA GLN A 19 16.10 -5.09 -16.84
C GLN A 19 16.67 -6.47 -16.47
N GLN A 20 16.54 -6.89 -15.20
CA GLN A 20 16.88 -8.24 -14.78
C GLN A 20 15.97 -9.29 -15.41
N CYS A 21 14.66 -9.05 -15.52
CA CYS A 21 13.75 -9.93 -16.26
C CYS A 21 14.20 -10.11 -17.72
N ARG A 22 14.58 -9.03 -18.41
CA ARG A 22 15.11 -9.08 -19.79
C ARG A 22 16.41 -9.88 -19.87
N GLN A 23 17.33 -9.70 -18.93
CA GLN A 23 18.56 -10.47 -18.87
C GLN A 23 18.30 -11.96 -18.60
N SER A 24 17.36 -12.27 -17.71
CA SER A 24 16.91 -13.63 -17.43
C SER A 24 16.28 -14.26 -18.67
N GLN A 25 15.52 -13.50 -19.46
CA GLN A 25 14.91 -13.97 -20.70
C GLN A 25 15.96 -14.51 -21.68
N LEU A 26 17.08 -13.80 -21.87
CA LEU A 26 18.17 -14.25 -22.74
C LEU A 26 18.80 -15.56 -22.24
N THR A 27 18.90 -15.72 -20.92
CA THR A 27 19.45 -16.93 -20.31
C THR A 27 18.49 -18.10 -20.48
N VAL A 28 17.20 -17.89 -20.22
CA VAL A 28 16.13 -18.89 -20.41
C VAL A 28 16.03 -19.29 -21.89
N GLN A 29 16.16 -18.35 -22.82
CA GLN A 29 16.14 -18.65 -24.25
C GLN A 29 17.31 -19.53 -24.68
N ARG A 30 18.51 -19.27 -24.13
CA ARG A 30 19.65 -20.18 -24.34
C ARG A 30 19.35 -21.57 -23.79
N ILE A 31 18.75 -21.68 -22.59
CA ILE A 31 18.38 -22.97 -22.01
C ILE A 31 17.41 -23.72 -22.92
N ILE A 32 16.38 -23.05 -23.43
CA ILE A 32 15.40 -23.60 -24.39
C ILE A 32 16.11 -24.15 -25.63
N GLU A 33 17.02 -23.38 -26.22
CA GLU A 33 17.78 -23.77 -27.42
C GLU A 33 18.70 -24.97 -27.16
N THR A 34 19.25 -25.10 -25.94
CA THR A 34 20.20 -26.16 -25.57
C THR A 34 19.57 -27.35 -24.84
N ALA A 35 18.26 -27.34 -24.56
CA ALA A 35 17.59 -28.37 -23.77
C ALA A 35 17.64 -29.77 -24.40
N GLY A 36 17.80 -29.85 -25.73
CA GLY A 36 17.94 -31.12 -26.44
C GLY A 36 16.72 -32.02 -26.29
N ASP A 37 16.92 -33.22 -25.75
CA ASP A 37 15.91 -34.23 -25.48
C ASP A 37 15.34 -34.19 -24.06
N ASN A 38 15.80 -33.26 -23.21
CA ASN A 38 15.26 -33.08 -21.87
C ASN A 38 13.95 -32.28 -21.89
N GLU A 39 12.87 -32.96 -22.24
CA GLU A 39 11.52 -32.37 -22.38
C GLU A 39 11.04 -31.71 -21.08
N ALA A 40 11.32 -32.32 -19.91
CA ALA A 40 10.92 -31.75 -18.62
C ALA A 40 11.54 -30.36 -18.40
N LEU A 41 12.85 -30.24 -18.66
CA LEU A 41 13.55 -28.95 -18.58
C LEU A 41 13.01 -27.95 -19.60
N LEU A 42 12.68 -28.41 -20.82
CA LEU A 42 12.12 -27.55 -21.85
C LEU A 42 10.75 -26.99 -21.44
N PHE A 43 9.85 -27.82 -20.87
CA PHE A 43 8.54 -27.36 -20.40
C PHE A 43 8.67 -26.34 -19.26
N GLU A 44 9.56 -26.57 -18.31
CA GLU A 44 9.82 -25.62 -17.23
C GLU A 44 10.39 -24.30 -17.76
N ALA A 45 11.38 -24.37 -18.67
CA ALA A 45 11.98 -23.19 -19.26
C ALA A 45 10.98 -22.36 -20.09
N LEU A 46 10.10 -23.02 -20.84
CA LEU A 46 9.02 -22.37 -21.58
C LEU A 46 8.02 -21.70 -20.64
N ASN A 47 7.59 -22.39 -19.57
CA ASN A 47 6.70 -21.78 -18.58
C ASN A 47 7.32 -20.52 -17.97
N VAL A 48 8.58 -20.59 -17.53
CA VAL A 48 9.31 -19.43 -16.99
C VAL A 48 9.41 -18.29 -18.02
N ASN A 49 9.63 -18.61 -19.30
CA ASN A 49 9.65 -17.61 -20.37
C ASN A 49 8.31 -16.88 -20.49
N ASP A 50 7.19 -17.61 -20.45
CA ASP A 50 5.85 -17.01 -20.46
C ASP A 50 5.63 -16.09 -19.26
N GLU A 51 6.15 -16.46 -18.08
CA GLU A 51 6.05 -15.59 -16.90
C GLU A 51 6.85 -14.30 -17.06
N ILE A 52 8.07 -14.39 -17.59
CA ILE A 52 8.94 -13.24 -17.85
C ILE A 52 8.28 -12.32 -18.89
N GLN A 53 7.78 -12.87 -20.00
CA GLN A 53 7.09 -12.10 -21.05
C GLN A 53 5.85 -11.39 -20.49
N ARG A 54 5.08 -12.07 -19.64
CA ARG A 54 3.90 -11.51 -18.98
C ARG A 54 4.26 -10.33 -18.06
N VAL A 55 5.30 -10.46 -17.22
CA VAL A 55 5.74 -9.38 -16.32
C VAL A 55 6.23 -8.17 -17.12
N ILE A 56 7.05 -8.39 -18.15
CA ILE A 56 7.55 -7.31 -19.02
C ILE A 56 6.39 -6.61 -19.73
N SER A 57 5.46 -7.38 -20.29
CA SER A 57 4.28 -6.82 -20.97
C SER A 57 3.45 -5.97 -20.02
N LYS A 58 3.24 -6.45 -18.78
CA LYS A 58 2.48 -5.70 -17.78
C LYS A 58 3.15 -4.38 -17.40
N TYR A 59 4.47 -4.37 -17.30
CA TYR A 59 5.21 -3.14 -17.03
C TYR A 59 5.08 -2.12 -18.17
N GLU A 60 5.17 -2.55 -19.43
CA GLU A 60 5.00 -1.64 -20.57
C GLU A 60 3.57 -1.06 -20.65
N GLU A 61 2.54 -1.84 -20.26
CA GLU A 61 1.17 -1.32 -20.11
C GLU A 61 1.09 -0.22 -19.05
N LEU A 62 1.71 -0.42 -17.88
CA LEU A 62 1.70 0.54 -16.77
C LEU A 62 2.51 1.80 -17.09
N LYS A 63 3.57 1.67 -17.90
CA LYS A 63 4.38 2.80 -18.37
C LYS A 63 3.65 3.68 -19.37
N LYS A 64 2.62 3.17 -20.05
CA LYS A 64 1.82 3.96 -20.97
C LYS A 64 1.06 5.03 -20.18
N PRO A 65 1.23 6.33 -20.49
CA PRO A 65 0.48 7.38 -19.81
C PRO A 65 -1.01 7.09 -19.90
N ILE A 66 -1.70 7.13 -18.76
CA ILE A 66 -3.15 7.05 -18.72
C ILE A 66 -3.65 8.30 -19.44
N VAL A 67 -4.08 8.13 -20.69
CA VAL A 67 -4.80 9.18 -21.42
C VAL A 67 -6.16 9.28 -20.73
N VAL A 68 -6.24 10.14 -19.71
CA VAL A 68 -7.53 10.63 -19.22
C VAL A 68 -8.23 11.22 -20.44
N SER A 69 -9.29 10.56 -20.90
CA SER A 69 -10.22 11.20 -21.83
C SER A 69 -10.67 12.49 -21.17
N SER A 70 -10.48 13.61 -21.86
CA SER A 70 -10.99 14.91 -21.43
C SER A 70 -12.39 14.76 -20.83
N GLU A 71 -12.54 15.24 -19.60
CA GLU A 71 -13.81 15.36 -18.88
C GLU A 71 -14.93 15.80 -19.84
N PRO A 72 -16.09 15.12 -19.89
CA PRO A 72 -17.20 15.63 -20.67
C PRO A 72 -17.56 17.00 -20.12
N GLU A 73 -17.51 18.04 -20.98
CA GLU A 73 -17.90 19.39 -20.59
C GLU A 73 -19.23 19.34 -19.82
N PRO A 74 -19.33 20.01 -18.66
CA PRO A 74 -20.52 19.94 -17.83
C PRO A 74 -21.74 20.37 -18.65
N ALA A 75 -22.67 19.44 -18.84
CA ALA A 75 -23.91 19.70 -19.55
C ALA A 75 -24.68 20.82 -18.83
N MET A 76 -24.78 21.98 -19.46
CA MET A 76 -25.58 23.10 -18.97
C MET A 76 -27.06 22.72 -19.05
N ILE A 77 -27.64 22.29 -17.93
CA ILE A 77 -29.08 22.08 -17.81
C ILE A 77 -29.74 23.47 -17.80
N PRO A 78 -30.65 23.80 -18.75
CA PRO A 78 -31.36 25.06 -18.69
C PRO A 78 -32.25 25.08 -17.45
N VAL A 79 -32.00 26.03 -16.56
CA VAL A 79 -32.83 26.30 -15.40
C VAL A 79 -34.15 26.88 -15.90
N SER A 80 -35.22 26.10 -15.81
CA SER A 80 -36.58 26.64 -15.95
C SER A 80 -36.81 27.63 -14.81
N VAL A 81 -37.02 28.90 -15.16
CA VAL A 81 -37.50 29.91 -14.23
C VAL A 81 -38.99 29.62 -14.02
N GLU A 82 -39.33 29.01 -12.87
CA GLU A 82 -40.73 29.01 -12.44
C GLU A 82 -41.15 30.46 -12.14
N PRO A 83 -42.31 30.92 -12.64
CA PRO A 83 -42.81 32.22 -12.30
C PRO A 83 -43.18 32.27 -10.82
N ASP A 84 -42.54 33.22 -10.12
CA ASP A 84 -42.91 33.75 -8.82
C ASP A 84 -44.40 34.10 -8.83
N ASP A 85 -45.21 33.37 -8.05
CA ASP A 85 -46.55 33.82 -7.68
C ASP A 85 -46.91 33.36 -6.26
N SER A 86 -46.87 34.35 -5.37
CA SER A 86 -47.76 34.51 -4.21
C SER A 86 -47.46 33.72 -2.92
N PRO A 87 -47.99 34.19 -1.76
CA PRO A 87 -47.81 35.49 -1.15
C PRO A 87 -47.36 35.34 0.33
N VAL A 88 -46.89 36.45 0.89
CA VAL A 88 -46.46 36.61 2.29
C VAL A 88 -47.56 36.21 3.28
N ASP A 89 -47.30 35.16 4.08
CA ASP A 89 -47.81 34.98 5.44
C ASP A 89 -47.03 33.80 6.05
N GLY A 90 -46.16 33.95 7.05
CA GLY A 90 -46.42 34.59 8.32
C GLY A 90 -46.67 33.52 9.39
N LYS A 91 -45.61 32.83 9.84
CA LYS A 91 -45.39 32.33 11.22
C LYS A 91 -44.13 31.46 11.30
N GLU A 92 -43.11 32.05 11.91
CA GLU A 92 -41.93 31.38 12.45
C GLU A 92 -42.34 30.34 13.50
N ASP A 93 -42.15 29.05 13.20
CA ASP A 93 -42.22 28.00 14.21
C ASP A 93 -40.84 27.83 14.87
N ALA A 94 -40.87 27.81 16.20
CA ALA A 94 -39.73 28.07 17.06
C ALA A 94 -38.65 26.98 16.98
N LEU A 95 -37.54 27.27 16.30
CA LEU A 95 -36.26 26.61 16.55
C LEU A 95 -35.70 27.12 17.88
N ILE A 96 -36.25 26.61 18.97
CA ILE A 96 -35.77 26.81 20.35
C ILE A 96 -34.28 26.45 20.42
N ARG A 97 -33.43 27.48 20.39
CA ARG A 97 -32.01 27.40 20.74
C ARG A 97 -31.91 26.88 22.17
N LYS A 98 -31.45 25.64 22.33
CA LYS A 98 -31.08 25.13 23.65
C LYS A 98 -29.90 25.97 24.19
N PRO A 99 -30.03 26.63 25.35
CA PRO A 99 -28.93 27.39 25.92
C PRO A 99 -27.87 26.42 26.46
N ALA A 100 -26.60 26.74 26.19
CA ALA A 100 -25.45 26.08 26.78
C ALA A 100 -25.43 26.33 28.29
N GLY A 101 -25.97 25.39 29.05
CA GLY A 101 -25.94 25.36 30.51
C GLY A 101 -24.79 24.50 31.01
N SER A 102 -23.69 25.16 31.34
CA SER A 102 -22.57 24.66 32.15
C SER A 102 -23.02 23.83 33.35
N ARG A 103 -22.40 22.64 33.52
CA ARG A 103 -21.87 22.15 34.81
C ARG A 103 -21.15 20.81 34.65
N GLY A 104 -19.85 20.78 35.00
CA GLY A 104 -19.12 19.52 35.21
C GLY A 104 -17.62 19.59 34.99
N ARG A 105 -16.91 20.56 35.58
CA ARG A 105 -15.45 20.37 35.81
C ARG A 105 -15.29 19.55 37.08
N THR A 106 -15.03 18.26 36.92
CA THR A 106 -14.33 17.42 37.90
C THR A 106 -13.54 16.37 37.15
N SER A 107 -12.33 16.09 37.64
CA SER A 107 -11.41 15.04 37.22
C SER A 107 -10.50 15.38 36.03
N GLY A 108 -9.36 15.99 36.36
CA GLY A 108 -8.14 15.77 35.60
C GLY A 108 -7.61 14.36 35.88
N GLY A 109 -7.00 13.77 34.86
CA GLY A 109 -6.43 12.42 34.90
C GLY A 109 -7.44 11.35 34.49
N SER A 110 -7.46 11.02 33.20
CA SER A 110 -8.05 9.82 32.56
C SER A 110 -8.46 10.20 31.13
N ASN A 111 -7.47 10.61 30.33
CA ASN A 111 -7.61 10.76 28.87
C ASN A 111 -6.47 10.02 28.14
N ASP A 112 -5.54 9.47 28.92
CA ASP A 112 -4.44 8.60 28.60
C ASP A 112 -4.91 7.15 28.43
N ASP A 113 -5.79 6.66 29.31
CA ASP A 113 -6.35 5.30 29.20
C ASP A 113 -7.07 5.08 27.86
N VAL A 114 -7.83 6.08 27.41
CA VAL A 114 -8.52 6.04 26.09
C VAL A 114 -7.56 6.18 24.91
N MET A 115 -6.36 6.74 25.10
CA MET A 115 -5.34 6.78 24.06
C MET A 115 -4.66 5.40 23.92
N ASP A 116 -4.38 4.73 25.04
CA ASP A 116 -3.75 3.40 25.06
C ASP A 116 -4.64 2.34 24.39
N ASP A 117 -5.95 2.35 24.64
CA ASP A 117 -6.90 1.44 24.00
C ASP A 117 -6.97 1.63 22.47
N LEU A 118 -6.86 2.90 22.00
CA LEU A 118 -6.86 3.22 20.57
C LEU A 118 -5.61 2.70 19.88
N ASP A 119 -4.44 2.85 20.50
CA ASP A 119 -3.18 2.32 19.98
C ASP A 119 -3.17 0.77 19.98
N GLU A 120 -3.79 0.13 20.97
CA GLU A 120 -3.92 -1.34 21.03
C GLU A 120 -4.72 -1.89 19.84
N MET A 121 -5.80 -1.19 19.43
CA MET A 121 -6.61 -1.60 18.27
C MET A 121 -5.91 -1.38 16.93
N ILE A 122 -5.05 -0.36 16.82
CA ILE A 122 -4.35 -0.02 15.58
C ILE A 122 -3.06 -0.83 15.39
N PHE A 123 -2.28 -1.00 16.45
CA PHE A 123 -0.94 -1.63 16.39
C PHE A 123 -0.91 -3.06 16.92
N GLY A 124 -1.96 -3.51 17.61
CA GLY A 124 -1.97 -4.78 18.32
C GLY A 124 -1.20 -4.73 19.64
N LYS A 125 -1.66 -5.50 20.65
CA LYS A 125 -1.09 -5.49 22.01
C LYS A 125 0.39 -5.89 22.02
N LYS A 126 1.28 -4.95 22.36
CA LYS A 126 2.70 -5.23 22.61
C LYS A 126 2.87 -5.79 24.03
N THR A 127 2.83 -7.12 24.15
CA THR A 127 3.14 -7.82 25.41
C THR A 127 4.61 -7.61 25.77
N GLY A 128 4.90 -6.78 26.77
CA GLY A 128 6.27 -6.58 27.23
C GLY A 128 6.37 -5.78 28.51
N GLY A 129 6.26 -6.45 29.66
CA GLY A 129 6.58 -5.90 30.98
C GLY A 129 7.55 -6.81 31.74
N THR A 130 8.72 -6.26 32.09
CA THR A 130 9.75 -6.71 33.06
C THR A 130 9.14 -6.90 34.47
N SER A 131 9.57 -7.73 35.44
CA SER A 131 10.91 -8.09 35.95
C SER A 131 10.79 -9.15 37.09
N GLU A 132 11.94 -9.74 37.46
CA GLU A 132 12.34 -10.37 38.76
C GLU A 132 12.07 -11.86 39.07
N GLY A 133 13.17 -12.63 39.22
CA GLY A 133 13.29 -13.71 40.21
C GLY A 133 13.95 -15.02 39.75
N ALA A 134 15.29 -15.12 39.89
CA ALA A 134 16.12 -16.28 40.29
C ALA A 134 15.89 -17.68 39.60
N GLU A 135 16.87 -18.47 39.15
CA GLU A 135 18.13 -18.85 39.76
C GLU A 135 19.16 -19.37 38.72
N ASP A 136 20.41 -19.19 39.13
CA ASP A 136 21.68 -19.73 38.64
C ASP A 136 21.66 -21.22 38.25
N SER A 137 22.30 -21.56 37.11
CA SER A 137 23.26 -22.68 37.03
C SER A 137 23.98 -22.75 35.68
N LYS A 138 25.20 -22.20 35.65
CA LYS A 138 26.45 -22.99 35.45
C LYS A 138 26.82 -23.51 34.04
N LYS A 139 27.99 -23.00 33.59
CA LYS A 139 29.02 -23.62 32.70
C LYS A 139 28.61 -23.83 31.23
N GLN A 140 29.46 -23.80 30.22
CA GLN A 140 30.92 -23.76 30.03
C GLN A 140 31.11 -23.29 28.57
N GLN A 141 31.83 -22.20 28.30
CA GLN A 141 33.25 -22.22 27.95
C GLN A 141 33.56 -22.89 26.59
N ALA A 142 33.81 -22.03 25.59
CA ALA A 142 34.85 -22.08 24.56
C ALA A 142 35.21 -23.41 23.84
N SER A 143 35.09 -23.40 22.51
CA SER A 143 36.10 -23.89 21.54
C SER A 143 35.53 -23.73 20.10
N LYS A 144 36.07 -22.86 19.24
CA LYS A 144 37.22 -23.07 18.32
C LYS A 144 36.94 -23.99 17.13
N ASP A 145 37.24 -23.45 15.95
CA ASP A 145 37.80 -24.08 14.74
C ASP A 145 36.99 -25.09 13.91
N ASP A 146 36.81 -24.68 12.65
CA ASP A 146 37.31 -25.30 11.40
C ASP A 146 36.88 -26.70 10.90
N HIS A 147 36.70 -26.68 9.56
CA HIS A 147 36.64 -27.76 8.58
C HIS A 147 35.42 -28.68 8.60
N ILE A 148 34.68 -28.70 7.48
CA ILE A 148 34.68 -29.85 6.56
C ILE A 148 34.46 -29.36 5.11
N SER A 149 35.44 -29.64 4.26
CA SER A 149 35.32 -29.62 2.80
C SER A 149 34.61 -30.88 2.32
N LEU A 150 33.73 -30.76 1.33
CA LEU A 150 33.71 -31.66 0.17
C LEU A 150 33.06 -30.94 -1.03
#